data_AF-A0A427ALJ2-F1
#
_entry.id   AF-A0A427ALJ2-F1
#
_cell.length_a   1.000
_cell.length_b   1.000
_cell.length_c   1.000
_cell.angle_alpha   90.00
_cell.angle_beta   90.00
_cell.angle_gamma   90.00
#
_symmetry.space_group_name_H-M   'P 1'
#
loop_
_entity.id
_entity.type
_entity.pdbx_description
1 polymer ?
#
loop_
_entity_poly.entity_id
_entity_poly.type
_entity_poly.pdbx_seq_one_letter_code
_entity_poly.pdbx_strand_id
1 'polypeptide(L)'
;MPDSLSLASEIRVILHNTFCNCLDKGSVRCVRQHVKEAREKLKKVLGQEKFEQLGLCDMGENVAHRWTEEEEHLFEDVVFSNPASLGKNFWNVLPYFFPARSCKELVSYYFNVFILRKRAEQNRLDLMNVDSDDDEWPDTRDGDLVVEEEDGDSIVVSFAYKDPTTSNKCDDEDAEIHERFRGW
;
A
#
# COMPACT_ATOMS: atom_id res chain seq x y z
N MET A 1 10.15 -23.36 25.52
CA MET A 1 9.29 -22.24 25.13
C MET A 1 9.93 -20.97 25.65
N PRO A 2 10.04 -19.90 24.85
CA PRO A 2 10.58 -18.65 25.37
C PRO A 2 9.67 -18.14 26.49
N ASP A 3 10.31 -17.53 27.49
CA ASP A 3 9.64 -17.08 28.71
C ASP A 3 8.66 -15.96 28.37
N SER A 4 7.41 -16.05 28.83
CA SER A 4 6.35 -15.07 28.52
C SER A 4 6.70 -13.65 28.99
N LEU A 5 7.58 -13.56 29.99
CA LEU A 5 8.17 -12.32 30.49
C LEU A 5 9.23 -11.74 29.53
N SER A 6 9.98 -12.59 28.83
CA SER A 6 10.94 -12.17 27.78
C SER A 6 10.18 -11.55 26.61
N LEU A 7 9.12 -12.21 26.16
CA LEU A 7 8.26 -11.69 25.09
C LEU A 7 7.59 -10.38 25.50
N ALA A 8 7.10 -10.26 26.74
CA ALA A 8 6.53 -9.02 27.26
C ALA A 8 7.58 -7.90 27.43
N SER A 9 8.87 -8.24 27.57
CA SER A 9 9.98 -7.28 27.62
C SER A 9 10.41 -6.83 26.22
N GLU A 10 10.42 -7.73 25.24
CA GLU A 10 10.70 -7.45 23.83
C GLU A 10 9.55 -6.62 23.21
N ILE A 11 8.29 -6.98 23.51
CA ILE A 11 7.11 -6.17 23.20
C ILE A 11 7.20 -4.81 23.89
N ARG A 12 7.72 -4.73 25.12
CA ARG A 12 7.97 -3.44 25.80
C ARG A 12 9.03 -2.60 25.13
N VAL A 13 10.06 -3.19 24.52
CA VAL A 13 11.07 -2.46 23.73
C VAL A 13 10.49 -1.97 22.41
N ILE A 14 9.61 -2.76 21.78
CA ILE A 14 8.86 -2.35 20.59
C ILE A 14 7.85 -1.22 20.94
N LEU A 15 7.19 -1.32 22.10
CA LEU A 15 6.35 -0.27 22.68
C LEU A 15 7.14 0.92 23.23
N HIS A 16 8.44 0.80 23.52
CA HIS A 16 9.25 1.86 24.14
C HIS A 16 9.38 3.10 23.24
N ASN A 17 9.07 2.98 21.95
CA ASN A 17 8.98 4.14 21.06
C ASN A 17 7.68 4.96 21.24
N THR A 18 6.82 4.62 22.21
CA THR A 18 5.62 5.39 22.58
C THR A 18 5.87 6.47 23.64
N PHE A 19 7.04 6.50 24.30
CA PHE A 19 7.37 7.54 25.27
C PHE A 19 8.02 8.76 24.62
N CYS A 20 7.32 9.38 23.68
CA CYS A 20 7.68 10.73 23.24
C CYS A 20 7.24 11.78 24.27
N ASN A 21 7.80 12.99 24.20
CA ASN A 21 7.37 14.12 25.03
C ASN A 21 6.33 15.01 24.33
N CYS A 22 5.70 14.52 23.26
CA CYS A 22 4.62 15.22 22.58
C CYS A 22 3.44 15.40 23.54
N LEU A 23 2.70 16.50 23.37
CA LEU A 23 1.50 16.79 24.18
C LEU A 23 0.34 15.85 23.83
N ASP A 24 0.30 15.37 22.59
CA ASP A 24 -0.72 14.51 22.00
C ASP A 24 -0.12 13.13 21.64
N LYS A 25 0.50 12.48 22.64
CA LYS A 25 1.15 11.17 22.45
C LYS A 25 0.19 10.16 21.83
N GLY A 26 0.66 9.44 20.81
CA GLY A 26 -0.13 8.44 20.11
C GLY A 26 -1.13 8.99 19.09
N SER A 27 -1.28 10.32 18.97
CA SER A 27 -2.06 10.90 17.87
C SER A 27 -1.41 10.60 16.51
N VAL A 28 -2.20 10.62 15.43
CA VAL A 28 -1.69 10.49 14.05
C VAL A 28 -0.59 11.52 13.78
N ARG A 29 -0.77 12.75 14.27
CA ARG A 29 0.21 13.83 14.13
C ARG A 29 1.52 13.52 14.86
N CYS A 30 1.45 13.00 16.08
CA CYS A 30 2.63 12.58 16.85
C CYS A 30 3.39 11.45 16.13
N VAL A 31 2.68 10.43 15.65
CA VAL A 31 3.29 9.31 14.91
C VAL A 31 3.96 9.78 13.62
N ARG A 32 3.27 10.58 12.79
CA ARG A 32 3.84 11.14 11.55
C ARG A 32 5.11 11.94 11.81
N GLN A 33 5.10 12.77 12.86
CA GLN A 33 6.28 13.54 13.25
C GLN A 33 7.47 12.63 13.59
N HIS A 34 7.27 11.57 14.38
CA HIS A 34 8.36 10.65 14.72
C HIS A 34 8.86 9.83 13.54
N VAL A 35 7.98 9.40 12.63
CA VAL A 35 8.38 8.74 11.38
C VAL A 35 9.26 9.67 10.56
N LYS A 36 8.87 10.94 10.40
CA LYS A 36 9.66 11.96 9.70
C LYS A 36 11.03 12.17 10.36
N GLU A 37 11.08 12.31 11.69
CA GLU A 37 12.34 12.49 12.43
C GLU A 37 13.27 11.27 12.31
N ALA A 38 12.73 10.06 12.41
CA ALA A 38 13.48 8.83 12.27
C ALA A 38 14.06 8.71 10.84
N ARG A 39 13.26 9.04 9.83
CA ARG A 39 13.67 9.08 8.43
C ARG A 39 14.80 10.07 8.19
N GLU A 40 14.69 11.29 8.69
CA GLU A 40 15.76 12.30 8.56
C GLU A 40 17.05 11.89 9.28
N LYS A 41 16.94 11.28 10.47
CA LYS A 41 18.11 10.71 11.16
C LYS A 41 18.77 9.61 10.33
N LEU A 42 17.97 8.68 9.80
CA LEU A 42 18.47 7.59 8.96
C LEU A 42 19.18 8.13 7.71
N LYS A 43 18.58 9.13 7.06
CA LYS A 43 19.14 9.81 5.89
C LYS A 43 20.48 10.48 6.19
N LYS A 44 20.62 11.12 7.35
CA LYS A 44 21.90 11.71 7.80
C LYS A 44 22.98 10.65 8.06
N VAL A 45 22.61 9.49 8.62
CA VAL A 45 23.55 8.40 8.92
C VAL A 45 24.04 7.71 7.65
N LEU A 46 23.14 7.44 6.70
CA LEU A 46 23.47 6.74 5.45
C LEU A 46 24.09 7.67 4.40
N GLY A 47 23.73 8.95 4.41
CA GLY A 47 24.02 9.90 3.34
C GLY A 47 23.00 9.80 2.19
N GLN A 48 22.87 10.88 1.40
CA GLN A 48 21.87 10.98 0.33
C GLN A 48 21.97 9.84 -0.68
N GLU A 49 23.19 9.57 -1.18
CA GLU A 49 23.42 8.59 -2.23
C GLU A 49 23.00 7.17 -1.82
N LYS A 50 23.45 6.70 -0.65
CA LYS A 50 23.05 5.38 -0.14
C LYS A 50 21.56 5.31 0.17
N PHE A 51 20.99 6.41 0.66
CA PHE A 51 19.56 6.48 0.96
C PHE A 51 18.72 6.31 -0.33
N GLU A 52 19.16 6.91 -1.44
CA GLU A 52 18.55 6.73 -2.76
C GLU A 52 18.75 5.33 -3.32
N GLN A 53 19.97 4.79 -3.27
CA GLN A 53 20.30 3.45 -3.79
C GLN A 53 19.49 2.34 -3.12
N LEU A 54 19.16 2.51 -1.83
CA LEU A 54 18.31 1.59 -1.07
C LEU A 54 16.81 1.78 -1.34
N GLY A 55 16.43 2.67 -2.27
CA GLY A 55 15.04 2.96 -2.60
C GLY A 55 14.29 3.74 -1.52
N LEU A 56 14.98 4.25 -0.49
CA LEU A 56 14.30 4.81 0.68
C LEU A 56 13.61 6.14 0.36
N CYS A 57 13.98 6.82 -0.73
CA CYS A 57 13.32 8.05 -1.20
C CYS A 57 11.83 7.82 -1.53
N ASP A 58 11.49 6.66 -2.07
CA ASP A 58 10.18 6.33 -2.62
C ASP A 58 9.44 5.32 -1.74
N MET A 59 9.29 5.62 -0.45
CA MET A 59 8.57 4.76 0.49
C MET A 59 7.53 5.50 1.33
N GLY A 60 6.41 4.82 1.60
CA GLY A 60 5.41 5.23 2.58
C GLY A 60 4.80 6.60 2.30
N GLU A 61 4.80 7.44 3.34
CA GLU A 61 4.20 8.79 3.31
C GLU A 61 4.78 9.66 2.18
N ASN A 62 6.05 9.51 1.80
CA ASN A 62 6.65 10.26 0.70
C ASN A 62 6.00 9.96 -0.67
N VAL A 63 5.59 8.70 -0.89
CA VAL A 63 4.91 8.30 -2.13
C VAL A 63 3.46 8.77 -2.08
N ALA A 64 2.80 8.59 -0.94
CA ALA A 64 1.42 9.02 -0.73
C ALA A 64 1.21 10.53 -1.00
N HIS A 65 2.13 11.40 -0.59
CA HIS A 65 2.03 12.84 -0.84
C HIS A 65 2.02 13.24 -2.33
N ARG A 66 2.40 12.33 -3.23
CA ARG A 66 2.36 12.58 -4.69
C ARG A 66 1.01 12.23 -5.31
N TRP A 67 0.08 11.67 -4.54
CA TRP A 67 -1.24 11.23 -4.98
C TRP A 67 -2.32 12.11 -4.33
N THR A 68 -3.31 12.53 -5.10
CA THR A 68 -4.47 13.25 -4.54
C THR A 68 -5.46 12.27 -3.94
N GLU A 69 -6.29 12.73 -3.02
CA GLU A 69 -7.31 11.90 -2.39
C GLU A 69 -8.22 11.25 -3.43
N GLU A 70 -8.58 11.96 -4.51
CA GLU A 70 -9.37 11.42 -5.61
C GLU A 70 -8.64 10.33 -6.40
N GLU A 71 -7.32 10.49 -6.63
CA GLU A 71 -6.50 9.44 -7.25
C GLU A 71 -6.37 8.21 -6.35
N GLU A 72 -6.22 8.41 -5.04
CA GLU A 72 -6.16 7.30 -4.07
C GLU A 72 -7.47 6.50 -4.08
N HIS A 73 -8.63 7.16 -3.97
CA HIS A 73 -9.94 6.50 -4.02
C HIS A 73 -10.18 5.79 -5.36
N LEU A 74 -9.86 6.43 -6.48
CA LEU A 74 -9.99 5.80 -7.79
C LEU A 74 -9.10 4.55 -7.92
N PHE A 75 -7.90 4.57 -7.32
CA PHE A 75 -7.01 3.42 -7.33
C PHE A 75 -7.62 2.25 -6.56
N GLU A 76 -8.16 2.53 -5.38
CA GLU A 76 -8.86 1.55 -4.54
C GLU A 76 -10.05 0.92 -5.29
N ASP A 77 -10.90 1.76 -5.90
CA ASP A 77 -12.07 1.32 -6.69
C ASP A 77 -11.68 0.39 -7.85
N VAL A 78 -10.62 0.75 -8.59
CA VAL A 78 -10.12 -0.05 -9.72
C VAL A 78 -9.58 -1.39 -9.23
N VAL A 79 -8.82 -1.42 -8.13
CA VAL A 79 -8.28 -2.67 -7.57
C VAL A 79 -9.41 -3.58 -7.10
N PHE A 80 -10.37 -3.08 -6.31
CA PHE A 80 -11.47 -3.91 -5.78
C PHE A 80 -12.48 -4.37 -6.83
N SER A 81 -12.66 -3.61 -7.91
CA SER A 81 -13.56 -4.01 -9.01
C SER A 81 -12.95 -5.08 -9.93
N ASN A 82 -11.65 -5.35 -9.79
CA ASN A 82 -10.90 -6.26 -10.66
C ASN A 82 -10.10 -7.32 -9.88
N PRO A 83 -10.76 -8.11 -9.00
CA PRO A 83 -10.09 -9.14 -8.23
C PRO A 83 -9.64 -10.31 -9.12
N ALA A 84 -8.52 -10.93 -8.75
CA ALA A 84 -7.97 -12.11 -9.41
C ALA A 84 -8.88 -13.34 -9.25
N SER A 85 -9.66 -13.44 -8.18
CA SER A 85 -10.70 -14.47 -7.97
C SER A 85 -11.78 -14.48 -9.05
N LEU A 86 -12.05 -13.34 -9.69
CA LEU A 86 -12.93 -13.22 -10.86
C LEU A 86 -12.17 -13.40 -12.19
N GLY A 87 -10.91 -13.82 -12.15
CA GLY A 87 -10.04 -13.96 -13.32
C GLY A 87 -9.64 -12.62 -13.96
N LYS A 88 -9.83 -11.50 -13.25
CA LYS A 88 -9.46 -10.17 -13.72
C LYS A 88 -8.03 -9.83 -13.29
N ASN A 89 -7.45 -8.82 -13.94
CA ASN A 89 -6.13 -8.32 -13.60
C ASN A 89 -6.15 -6.79 -13.63
N PHE A 90 -6.17 -6.18 -12.45
CA PHE A 90 -6.18 -4.72 -12.30
C PHE A 90 -4.92 -4.05 -12.89
N TRP A 91 -3.77 -4.73 -12.99
CA TRP A 91 -2.56 -4.17 -13.61
C TRP A 91 -2.76 -3.81 -15.08
N ASN A 92 -3.59 -4.57 -15.79
CA ASN A 92 -3.94 -4.25 -17.18
C ASN A 92 -4.90 -3.06 -17.28
N VAL A 93 -5.63 -2.78 -16.21
CA VAL A 93 -6.73 -1.80 -16.20
C VAL A 93 -6.27 -0.44 -15.68
N LEU A 94 -5.40 -0.42 -14.66
CA LEU A 94 -4.89 0.80 -14.02
C LEU A 94 -4.35 1.86 -15.01
N PRO A 95 -3.54 1.52 -16.04
CA PRO A 95 -3.02 2.53 -16.97
C PRO A 95 -4.10 3.31 -17.72
N TYR A 96 -5.31 2.75 -17.89
CA TYR A 96 -6.42 3.44 -18.55
C TYR A 96 -7.08 4.50 -17.65
N PHE A 97 -7.06 4.28 -16.33
CA PHE A 97 -7.62 5.21 -15.35
C PHE A 97 -6.61 6.29 -14.92
N PHE A 98 -5.31 6.01 -15.07
CA PHE A 98 -4.22 6.91 -14.69
C PHE A 98 -3.30 7.24 -15.87
N PRO A 99 -3.80 7.85 -16.97
CA PRO A 99 -3.00 8.11 -18.17
C PRO A 99 -1.84 9.11 -17.94
N ALA A 100 -1.90 9.89 -16.86
CA ALA A 100 -0.85 10.82 -16.47
C ALA A 100 0.26 10.19 -15.61
N ARG A 101 0.11 8.92 -15.19
CA ARG A 101 1.05 8.20 -14.32
C ARG A 101 1.79 7.13 -15.12
N SER A 102 3.07 6.98 -14.85
CA SER A 102 3.89 5.91 -15.41
C SER A 102 3.59 4.55 -14.75
N CYS A 103 3.86 3.43 -15.44
CA CYS A 103 3.73 2.09 -14.83
C CYS A 103 4.55 2.00 -13.52
N LYS A 104 5.73 2.63 -13.48
CA LYS A 104 6.58 2.71 -12.28
C LYS A 104 5.91 3.42 -11.11
N GLU A 105 5.20 4.52 -11.35
CA GLU A 105 4.46 5.22 -10.29
C GLU A 105 3.29 4.40 -9.76
N LEU A 106 2.56 3.70 -10.64
CA LEU A 106 1.46 2.81 -10.26
C LEU A 106 1.96 1.66 -9.38
N VAL A 107 3.03 0.98 -9.82
CA VAL A 107 3.67 -0.10 -9.05
C VAL A 107 4.23 0.43 -7.72
N SER A 108 4.89 1.59 -7.75
CA SER A 108 5.40 2.23 -6.53
C SER A 108 4.28 2.54 -5.54
N TYR A 109 3.16 3.09 -6.00
CA TYR A 109 2.01 3.39 -5.13
C TYR A 109 1.39 2.12 -4.53
N TYR A 110 1.20 1.08 -5.35
CA TYR A 110 0.65 -0.20 -4.89
C TYR A 110 1.43 -0.77 -3.71
N PHE A 111 2.75 -0.94 -3.87
CA PHE A 111 3.58 -1.61 -2.87
C PHE A 111 3.96 -0.68 -1.71
N ASN A 112 4.20 0.60 -1.95
CA ASN A 112 4.71 1.52 -0.91
C ASN A 112 3.61 2.30 -0.18
N VAL A 113 2.37 2.25 -0.65
CA VAL A 113 1.25 2.98 -0.04
C VAL A 113 0.08 2.04 0.19
N PHE A 114 -0.55 1.54 -0.88
CA PHE A 114 -1.81 0.82 -0.81
C PHE A 114 -1.72 -0.45 0.04
N ILE A 115 -0.80 -1.37 -0.30
CA ILE A 115 -0.62 -2.63 0.45
C ILE A 115 -0.20 -2.38 1.91
N LEU A 116 0.66 -1.38 2.16
CA LEU A 116 1.08 -1.07 3.53
C LEU A 116 -0.07 -0.53 4.38
N ARG A 117 -0.98 0.27 3.79
CA ARG A 117 -2.18 0.75 4.48
C ARG A 117 -3.15 -0.39 4.76
N LYS A 118 -3.45 -1.22 3.77
CA LYS A 118 -4.23 -2.45 3.91
C LYS A 118 -3.73 -3.33 5.04
N ARG A 119 -2.43 -3.62 5.07
CA ARG A 119 -1.81 -4.44 6.12
C ARG A 119 -1.87 -3.76 7.49
N ALA A 120 -1.70 -2.44 7.55
CA ALA A 120 -1.84 -1.71 8.80
C ALA A 120 -3.28 -1.73 9.34
N GLU A 121 -4.30 -1.74 8.48
CA GLU A 121 -5.70 -1.87 8.86
C GLU A 121 -6.03 -3.28 9.34
N GLN A 122 -5.66 -4.31 8.57
CA GLN A 122 -5.83 -5.71 8.98
C GLN A 122 -5.17 -5.99 10.34
N ASN A 123 -3.92 -5.55 10.53
CA ASN A 123 -3.20 -5.71 11.81
C ASN A 123 -3.87 -5.00 13.00
N ARG A 124 -4.74 -4.00 12.77
CA ARG A 124 -5.49 -3.30 13.82
C ARG A 124 -6.85 -3.94 14.09
N LEU A 125 -7.47 -4.51 13.06
CA LEU A 125 -8.85 -5.01 13.12
C LEU A 125 -8.93 -6.50 13.44
N ASP A 126 -8.05 -7.33 12.87
CA ASP A 126 -8.08 -8.78 13.05
C ASP A 126 -6.70 -9.31 13.43
N LEU A 127 -6.41 -9.25 14.74
CA LEU A 127 -5.16 -9.73 15.32
C LEU A 127 -4.96 -11.25 15.21
N MET A 128 -6.00 -12.02 14.87
CA MET A 128 -6.01 -13.48 14.95
C MET A 128 -6.09 -14.18 13.58
N ASN A 129 -6.45 -13.47 12.51
CA ASN A 129 -6.56 -14.03 11.16
C ASN A 129 -5.79 -13.18 10.11
N VAL A 130 -4.49 -12.95 10.37
CA VAL A 130 -3.63 -12.24 9.43
C VAL A 130 -3.19 -13.19 8.30
N ASP A 131 -3.94 -13.22 7.20
CA ASP A 131 -3.51 -13.85 5.97
C ASP A 131 -2.63 -12.88 5.16
N SER A 132 -1.31 -13.07 5.21
CA SER A 132 -0.33 -12.21 4.55
C SER A 132 -0.29 -12.36 3.03
N ASP A 133 -0.98 -13.34 2.46
CA ASP A 133 -0.99 -13.60 1.01
C ASP A 133 -2.27 -13.09 0.35
N ASP A 134 -3.35 -12.85 1.12
CA ASP A 134 -4.60 -12.29 0.61
C ASP A 134 -4.52 -10.76 0.45
N ASP A 135 -4.43 -10.31 -0.81
CA ASP A 135 -4.53 -8.91 -1.23
C ASP A 135 -5.95 -8.51 -1.69
N GLU A 136 -6.89 -9.47 -1.75
CA GLU A 136 -8.30 -9.25 -2.11
C GLU A 136 -9.20 -8.94 -0.91
N TRP A 137 -8.64 -8.89 0.30
CA TRP A 137 -9.40 -8.65 1.52
C TRP A 137 -10.35 -7.45 1.37
N PRO A 138 -11.68 -7.65 1.47
CA PRO A 138 -12.65 -6.57 1.30
C PRO A 138 -12.42 -5.50 2.36
N ASP A 139 -12.26 -4.24 1.96
CA ASP A 139 -12.29 -3.17 2.94
C ASP A 139 -13.69 -3.17 3.56
N THR A 140 -13.80 -3.45 4.86
CA THR A 140 -15.07 -3.29 5.58
C THR A 140 -15.25 -1.80 5.87
N ARG A 141 -15.25 -1.00 4.80
CA ARG A 141 -15.67 0.39 4.77
C ARG A 141 -17.06 0.47 4.13
N ASP A 142 -17.97 -0.33 4.65
CA ASP A 142 -19.31 0.16 4.91
C ASP A 142 -19.96 -0.72 5.97
N GLY A 143 -20.46 -0.08 7.02
CA GLY A 143 -21.36 -0.74 7.94
C GLY A 143 -22.64 -1.11 7.21
N ASP A 144 -23.14 -2.30 7.52
CA ASP A 144 -24.49 -2.79 7.21
C ASP A 144 -24.78 -3.19 5.76
N LEU A 145 -24.58 -4.48 5.48
CA LEU A 145 -25.60 -5.27 4.79
C LEU A 145 -25.65 -6.64 5.45
N VAL A 146 -26.28 -6.72 6.63
CA VAL A 146 -27.01 -7.94 6.97
C VAL A 146 -28.25 -7.93 6.07
N VAL A 147 -28.12 -8.44 4.85
CA VAL A 147 -29.31 -8.83 4.09
C VAL A 147 -29.62 -10.23 4.57
N GLU A 148 -30.57 -10.32 5.51
CA GLU A 148 -31.30 -11.57 5.70
C GLU A 148 -31.85 -12.00 4.33
N GLU A 149 -31.70 -13.28 4.03
CA GLU A 149 -32.20 -13.84 2.78
C GLU A 149 -33.72 -13.76 2.76
N GLU A 150 -34.29 -12.78 2.07
CA GLU A 150 -35.61 -12.90 1.46
C GLU A 150 -35.66 -12.17 0.09
N ASP A 151 -35.93 -12.98 -0.94
CA ASP A 151 -36.62 -12.68 -2.19
C ASP A 151 -36.09 -11.60 -3.15
N GLY A 152 -35.29 -12.09 -4.12
CA GLY A 152 -35.33 -11.77 -5.54
C GLY A 152 -35.72 -10.36 -6.01
N ASP A 153 -34.72 -9.52 -6.27
CA ASP A 153 -34.67 -8.72 -7.49
C ASP A 153 -33.21 -8.45 -7.89
N SER A 154 -32.91 -8.68 -9.17
CA SER A 154 -31.55 -8.66 -9.73
C SER A 154 -31.21 -7.27 -10.23
N ILE A 155 -30.45 -6.48 -9.46
CA ILE A 155 -29.78 -5.29 -9.97
C ILE A 155 -28.50 -5.70 -10.72
N VAL A 156 -28.63 -5.80 -12.04
CA VAL A 156 -27.47 -5.88 -12.95
C VAL A 156 -26.97 -4.46 -13.16
N VAL A 157 -25.94 -4.04 -12.43
CA VAL A 157 -25.20 -2.82 -12.79
C VAL A 157 -24.26 -3.17 -13.94
N SER A 158 -24.79 -3.15 -15.16
CA SER A 158 -24.01 -3.33 -16.39
C SER A 158 -23.23 -2.06 -16.68
N PHE A 159 -21.98 -1.97 -16.22
CA PHE A 159 -21.00 -1.13 -16.88
C PHE A 159 -20.49 -1.88 -18.10
N ALA A 160 -21.00 -1.52 -19.27
CA ALA A 160 -20.54 -2.06 -20.54
C ALA A 160 -19.07 -1.67 -20.78
N TYR A 161 -18.15 -2.60 -20.49
CA TYR A 161 -16.76 -2.51 -20.94
C TYR A 161 -16.71 -2.71 -22.46
N LYS A 162 -16.32 -1.65 -23.17
CA LYS A 162 -15.87 -1.78 -24.56
C LYS A 162 -14.42 -2.21 -24.54
N ASP A 163 -14.17 -3.40 -25.07
CA ASP A 163 -12.84 -3.96 -25.34
C ASP A 163 -12.02 -3.00 -26.23
N PRO A 164 -10.84 -2.53 -25.78
CA PRO A 164 -9.85 -1.93 -26.65
C PRO A 164 -8.65 -2.88 -26.73
N THR A 165 -8.68 -3.72 -27.76
CA THR A 165 -7.49 -4.34 -28.35
C THR A 165 -6.57 -3.21 -28.87
N THR A 166 -5.80 -2.60 -27.99
CA THR A 166 -4.57 -1.88 -28.35
C THR A 166 -3.59 -2.00 -27.19
N SER A 167 -2.60 -2.87 -27.39
CA SER A 167 -1.51 -3.18 -26.48
C SER A 167 -0.63 -1.93 -26.25
N ASN A 168 -0.70 -1.35 -25.06
CA ASN A 168 0.42 -0.60 -24.49
C ASN A 168 1.14 -1.56 -23.55
N LYS A 169 2.21 -2.17 -24.06
CA LYS A 169 3.10 -3.01 -23.24
C LYS A 169 3.86 -2.10 -22.28
N CYS A 170 3.71 -2.34 -20.97
CA CYS A 170 4.73 -1.95 -20.01
C CYS A 170 5.91 -2.93 -20.17
N ASP A 171 6.62 -2.89 -21.30
CA ASP A 171 7.85 -3.65 -21.50
C ASP A 171 8.95 -2.67 -21.95
N ASP A 172 10.13 -2.81 -21.32
CA ASP A 172 11.45 -2.25 -21.68
C ASP A 172 11.84 -0.81 -21.25
N GLU A 173 11.98 -0.57 -19.95
CA GLU A 173 12.96 0.44 -19.46
C GLU A 173 14.10 -0.17 -18.59
N ASP A 174 14.10 -1.48 -18.31
CA ASP A 174 15.12 -2.13 -17.47
C ASP A 174 16.33 -2.69 -18.24
N ALA A 175 16.31 -2.66 -19.58
CA ALA A 175 17.43 -3.17 -20.39
C ALA A 175 18.65 -2.24 -20.40
N GLU A 176 18.49 -0.93 -20.14
CA GLU A 176 19.59 0.04 -20.25
C GLU A 176 20.41 0.17 -18.95
N ILE A 177 19.87 -0.25 -17.80
CA ILE A 177 20.58 -0.18 -16.51
C ILE A 177 21.59 -1.33 -16.37
N HIS A 178 21.31 -2.49 -16.97
CA HIS A 178 22.14 -3.69 -16.82
C HIS A 178 23.47 -3.64 -17.60
N GLU A 179 23.62 -2.81 -18.63
CA GLU A 179 24.90 -2.63 -19.34
C GLU A 179 25.87 -1.71 -18.59
N ARG A 180 25.38 -0.80 -17.74
CA ARG A 180 26.23 0.18 -17.05
C ARG A 180 27.04 -0.42 -15.88
N PHE A 181 26.70 -1.63 -15.44
CA PHE A 181 27.34 -2.30 -14.30
C PHE A 181 28.18 -3.53 -14.67
N ARG A 182 28.41 -3.82 -15.96
CA ARG A 182 29.34 -4.89 -16.38
C ARG A 182 30.81 -4.48 -16.44
N GLY A 183 31.16 -3.30 -15.94
CA GLY A 183 32.47 -2.67 -16.11
C GLY A 183 33.27 -2.37 -14.84
N TRP A 184 32.93 -2.95 -13.68
CA TRP A 184 33.71 -2.85 -12.43
C TRP A 184 33.72 -4.17 -11.67
#